data_AF-A7B3R0-F1
#
_entry.id   AF-A7B3R0-F1
#
_cell.length_a   1.000
_cell.length_b   1.000
_cell.length_c   1.000
_cell.angle_alpha   90.00
_cell.angle_beta   90.00
_cell.angle_gamma   90.00
#
_symmetry.space_group_name_H-M   'P 1'
#
loop_
_entity.id
_entity.type
_entity.pdbx_description
1 polymer ?
#
loop_
_entity_poly.entity_id
_entity_poly.type
_entity_poly.pdbx_seq_one_letter_code
_entity_poly.pdbx_strand_id
1 'polypeptide(L)'
;MDRKKMHKLLDLVLDIHERGIGENGYPYVSVEFSNYGSRIFLCAQENGFVADGNYDLFDGIATDKQLDDAIVLAKVLLEKAVDMVGK
;
A
#
# COMPACT_ATOMS: atom_id res chain seq x y z
N MET A 1 18.23 -1.51 1.98
CA MET A 1 17.04 -0.73 1.60
C MET A 1 17.44 0.32 0.58
N ASP A 2 17.29 -0.05 -0.68
CA ASP A 2 17.54 0.79 -1.84
C ASP A 2 16.55 1.95 -1.86
N ARG A 3 17.08 3.18 -1.82
CA ARG A 3 16.28 4.41 -1.84
C ARG A 3 15.47 4.55 -3.13
N LYS A 4 15.99 4.10 -4.27
CA LYS A 4 15.26 4.16 -5.55
C LYS A 4 14.03 3.27 -5.52
N LYS A 5 14.15 2.08 -4.91
CA LYS A 5 13.01 1.17 -4.71
C LYS A 5 11.99 1.77 -3.74
N MET A 6 12.45 2.45 -2.69
CA MET A 6 11.56 3.13 -1.76
C MET A 6 10.75 4.24 -2.45
N HIS A 7 11.40 5.07 -3.26
CA HIS A 7 10.69 6.08 -4.06
C HIS A 7 9.65 5.44 -4.98
N LYS A 8 10.01 4.34 -5.65
CA LYS A 8 9.06 3.61 -6.49
C LYS A 8 7.83 3.11 -5.74
N LEU A 9 7.99 2.60 -4.51
CA LEU A 9 6.83 2.20 -3.70
C LEU A 9 5.97 3.41 -3.32
N LEU A 10 6.59 4.55 -2.97
CA LEU A 10 5.85 5.78 -2.68
C LEU A 10 5.10 6.30 -3.90
N ASP A 11 5.72 6.30 -5.07
CA ASP A 11 5.07 6.70 -6.33
C ASP A 11 3.82 5.84 -6.59
N LEU A 12 3.92 4.51 -6.43
CA LEU A 12 2.78 3.60 -6.59
C LEU A 12 1.65 3.87 -5.59
N VAL A 13 1.97 4.20 -4.34
CA VAL A 13 0.97 4.53 -3.31
C VAL A 13 0.26 5.84 -3.66
N LEU A 14 1.00 6.84 -4.15
CA LEU A 14 0.42 8.09 -4.63
C LEU A 14 -0.48 7.85 -5.85
N ASP A 15 -0.03 7.03 -6.82
CA ASP A 15 -0.84 6.67 -7.99
C ASP A 15 -2.17 6.02 -7.58
N ILE A 16 -2.20 5.20 -6.53
CA ILE A 16 -3.44 4.61 -5.98
C ILE A 16 -4.34 5.70 -5.41
N HIS A 17 -3.78 6.62 -4.60
CA HIS A 17 -4.54 7.72 -4.00
C HIS A 17 -5.12 8.67 -5.05
N GLU A 18 -4.43 8.86 -6.17
CA GLU A 18 -4.93 9.65 -7.31
C GLU A 18 -6.14 9.01 -7.99
N ARG A 19 -6.35 7.69 -7.87
CA ARG A 19 -7.52 7.01 -8.44
C ARG A 19 -8.78 7.15 -7.60
N GLY A 20 -8.66 7.37 -6.29
CA GLY A 20 -9.81 7.51 -5.42
C GLY A 20 -9.48 7.47 -3.94
N ILE A 21 -10.47 7.83 -3.14
CA ILE A 21 -10.43 7.70 -1.69
C ILE A 21 -10.62 6.22 -1.36
N GLY A 22 -9.82 5.68 -0.45
CA GLY A 22 -9.87 4.27 -0.02
C GLY A 22 -11.13 3.94 0.78
N GLU A 23 -12.29 4.02 0.16
CA GLU A 23 -13.63 3.77 0.69
C GLU A 23 -14.51 3.12 -0.40
N ASN A 24 -15.65 2.53 -0.05
CA ASN A 24 -16.63 2.00 -1.01
C ASN A 24 -16.04 1.03 -2.06
N GLY A 25 -15.12 0.15 -1.64
CA GLY A 25 -14.47 -0.82 -2.55
C GLY A 25 -13.17 -0.33 -3.19
N TYR A 26 -12.84 0.96 -3.12
CA TYR A 26 -11.52 1.45 -3.51
C TYR A 26 -10.48 1.05 -2.45
N PRO A 27 -9.32 0.51 -2.86
CA PRO A 27 -8.32 0.05 -1.91
C PRO A 27 -7.82 1.20 -1.03
N TYR A 28 -7.79 0.97 0.27
CA TYR A 28 -7.03 1.78 1.22
C TYR A 28 -5.59 1.26 1.28
N VAL A 29 -4.62 2.16 1.21
CA VAL A 29 -3.20 1.84 1.37
C VAL A 29 -2.49 2.96 2.13
N SER A 30 -1.64 2.60 3.09
CA SER A 30 -0.80 3.52 3.85
C SER A 30 0.65 3.02 3.94
N VAL A 31 1.58 3.96 3.97
CA VAL A 31 2.98 3.71 4.35
C VAL A 31 3.21 4.38 5.69
N GLU A 32 3.52 3.59 6.70
CA GLU A 32 3.67 4.04 8.08
C GLU A 32 5.13 3.95 8.51
N PHE A 33 5.59 4.96 9.24
CA PHE A 33 6.91 4.96 9.86
C PHE A 33 6.78 4.69 11.35
N SER A 34 7.47 3.67 11.84
CA SER A 34 7.38 3.23 13.22
C SER A 34 8.78 2.96 13.79
N ASN A 35 8.91 3.08 15.11
CA ASN A 35 10.08 2.62 15.86
C ASN A 35 9.80 1.31 16.62
N TYR A 36 8.61 0.73 16.44
CA TYR A 36 8.19 -0.53 17.05
C TYR A 36 8.09 -1.63 15.98
N GLY A 37 8.93 -2.66 16.09
CA GLY A 37 8.97 -3.80 15.17
C GLY A 37 9.75 -3.54 13.88
N SER A 38 9.18 -2.76 12.96
CA SER A 38 9.81 -2.37 11.69
C SER A 38 9.88 -0.84 11.57
N ARG A 39 10.86 -0.36 10.80
CA ARG A 39 11.02 1.07 10.51
C ARG A 39 9.92 1.61 9.61
N ILE A 40 9.45 0.76 8.70
CA ILE A 40 8.42 1.07 7.71
C ILE A 40 7.43 -0.09 7.69
N PHE A 41 6.15 0.23 7.60
CA PHE A 41 5.06 -0.72 7.33
C PHE A 41 4.30 -0.30 6.08
N LEU A 42 3.90 -1.28 5.28
CA LEU A 42 2.88 -1.11 4.25
C LEU A 42 1.60 -1.77 4.79
N CYS A 43 0.55 -0.96 4.93
CA CYS A 43 -0.75 -1.42 5.38
C CYS A 43 -1.76 -1.25 4.24
N ALA A 44 -2.64 -2.22 4.05
CA ALA A 44 -3.73 -2.09 3.07
C ALA A 44 -5.01 -2.80 3.50
N GLN A 45 -6.13 -2.26 3.04
CA GLN A 45 -7.44 -2.91 3.01
C GLN A 45 -7.96 -2.82 1.59
N GLU A 46 -8.10 -3.96 0.91
CA GLU A 46 -8.29 -3.98 -0.54
C GLU A 46 -9.66 -3.46 -0.97
N ASN A 47 -10.64 -3.44 -0.07
CA ASN A 47 -12.03 -3.05 -0.36
C ASN A 47 -12.43 -1.74 0.34
N GLY A 48 -11.44 -0.93 0.69
CA GLY A 48 -11.63 0.33 1.39
C GLY A 48 -11.43 0.20 2.90
N PHE A 49 -11.26 1.35 3.52
CA PHE A 49 -10.93 1.47 4.92
C PHE A 49 -12.09 1.02 5.79
N VAL A 50 -11.79 0.16 6.75
CA VAL A 50 -12.74 -0.30 7.77
C VAL A 50 -12.12 0.00 9.12
N ALA A 51 -12.72 0.96 9.84
CA ALA A 51 -12.33 1.29 11.20
C ALA A 51 -12.44 0.03 12.10
N ASP A 52 -11.42 -0.18 12.94
CA ASP A 52 -11.26 -1.37 13.79
C ASP A 52 -11.24 -2.71 13.02
N GLY A 53 -11.16 -2.66 11.69
CA GLY A 53 -10.98 -3.82 10.83
C GLY A 53 -9.52 -4.26 10.79
N ASN A 54 -9.31 -5.55 10.58
CA ASN A 54 -7.97 -6.04 10.28
C ASN A 54 -7.54 -5.54 8.89
N TYR A 55 -6.24 -5.31 8.76
CA TYR A 55 -5.64 -5.12 7.45
C TYR A 55 -5.60 -6.44 6.68
N ASP A 56 -5.89 -6.38 5.38
CA ASP A 56 -5.63 -7.47 4.46
C ASP A 56 -4.11 -7.65 4.26
N LEU A 57 -3.37 -6.55 4.36
CA LEU A 57 -1.91 -6.50 4.32
C LEU A 57 -1.37 -5.66 5.47
N PHE A 58 -0.48 -6.25 6.28
CA PHE A 58 0.25 -5.53 7.33
C PHE A 58 1.70 -6.03 7.38
N ASP A 59 2.56 -5.46 6.53
CA ASP A 59 3.91 -5.96 6.33
C ASP A 59 4.99 -4.95 6.69
N GLY A 60 5.92 -5.39 7.54
CA GLY A 60 7.11 -4.63 7.89
C GLY A 60 8.20 -4.72 6.81
N ILE A 61 8.70 -3.57 6.37
CA ILE A 61 9.76 -3.47 5.38
C ILE A 61 11.10 -3.15 6.06
N ALA A 62 11.96 -4.16 6.19
CA ALA A 62 13.30 -4.03 6.78
C ALA A 62 14.43 -4.41 5.81
N THR A 63 14.12 -5.14 4.75
CA THR A 63 15.09 -5.69 3.79
C THR A 63 14.72 -5.32 2.35
N ASP A 64 15.69 -5.42 1.43
CA ASP A 64 15.42 -5.15 0.01
C ASP A 64 14.45 -6.15 -0.61
N LYS A 65 14.45 -7.40 -0.13
CA LYS A 65 13.47 -8.41 -0.55
C LYS A 65 12.04 -8.01 -0.13
N GLN A 66 11.85 -7.62 1.13
CA GLN A 66 10.54 -7.16 1.61
C GLN A 66 10.06 -5.91 0.86
N LEU A 67 10.99 -5.03 0.48
CA LEU A 67 10.67 -3.87 -0.34
C LEU A 67 10.26 -4.27 -1.77
N ASP A 68 10.93 -5.27 -2.37
CA ASP A 68 10.52 -5.82 -3.66
C ASP A 68 9.13 -6.45 -3.59
N ASP A 69 8.86 -7.25 -2.55
CA ASP A 69 7.57 -7.87 -2.30
C ASP A 69 6.47 -6.80 -2.12
N ALA A 70 6.74 -5.74 -1.34
CA ALA A 70 5.83 -4.61 -1.14
C ALA A 70 5.51 -3.85 -2.44
N ILE A 71 6.50 -3.69 -3.33
CA ILE A 71 6.30 -3.07 -4.65
C ILE A 71 5.37 -3.94 -5.53
N VAL A 72 5.50 -5.26 -5.46
CA VAL A 72 4.61 -6.18 -6.20
C VAL A 72 3.18 -6.04 -5.68
N LEU A 73 3.00 -6.02 -4.35
CA LEU A 73 1.68 -5.86 -3.74
C LEU A 73 1.03 -4.50 -4.08
N ALA A 74 1.79 -3.40 -4.00
CA ALA A 74 1.28 -2.09 -4.37
C ALA A 74 0.83 -2.02 -5.84
N LYS A 75 1.50 -2.72 -6.76
CA LYS A 75 1.04 -2.81 -8.15
C LYS A 75 -0.29 -3.53 -8.30
N VAL A 76 -0.50 -4.62 -7.54
CA VAL A 76 -1.78 -5.35 -7.55
C VAL A 76 -2.92 -4.45 -7.05
N LEU A 77 -2.67 -3.69 -5.99
CA LEU A 77 -3.65 -2.70 -5.48
C LEU A 77 -3.92 -1.59 -6.52
N LEU A 78 -2.90 -1.13 -7.23
CA LEU A 78 -3.07 -0.15 -8.31
C LEU A 78 -3.93 -0.69 -9.46
N GLU A 79 -3.70 -1.93 -9.89
CA GLU A 79 -4.54 -2.58 -10.91
C GLU A 79 -6.01 -2.62 -10.45
N LYS A 80 -6.26 -3.00 -9.19
CA LYS A 80 -7.61 -2.97 -8.62
C LYS A 80 -8.21 -1.56 -8.59
N ALA A 81 -7.43 -0.55 -8.20
CA ALA A 81 -7.88 0.84 -8.17
C ALA A 81 -8.23 1.34 -9.58
N VAL A 82 -7.45 0.95 -10.61
CA VAL A 82 -7.72 1.27 -12.02
C VAL A 82 -9.05 0.67 -12.48
N ASP A 83 -9.33 -0.59 -12.12
CA ASP A 83 -10.57 -1.30 -12.51
C ASP A 83 -11.84 -0.76 -11.86
N MET A 84 -11.70 0.10 -10.85
CA MET A 84 -12.79 0.79 -10.16
C MET A 84 -13.10 2.16 -10.76
N VAL A 85 -12.19 2.74 -11.55
CA VAL A 85 -12.41 4.03 -12.21
C VAL A 85 -13.54 3.92 -13.24
N GLY A 86 -14.66 4.58 -12.97
CA GLY A 86 -15.84 4.62 -13.86
C GLY A 86 -16.98 3.67 -13.50
N LYS A 87 -16.90 2.98 -12.35
CA LYS A 87 -18.02 2.30 -11.70
C LYS A 87 -18.63 3.18 -10.62
#